data_AF-A0A971Y9V7-F1
#
_entry.id   AF-A0A971Y9V7-F1
#
_cell.length_a   1.000
_cell.length_b   1.000
_cell.length_c   1.000
_cell.angle_alpha   90.00
_cell.angle_beta   90.00
_cell.angle_gamma   90.00
#
_symmetry.space_group_name_H-M   'P 1'
#
loop_
_entity.id
_entity.type
_entity.pdbx_description
1 polymer ?
#
loop_
_entity_poly.entity_id
_entity_poly.type
_entity_poly.pdbx_seq_one_letter_code
_entity_poly.pdbx_strand_id
1 'polypeptide(L)' 'MKKKSSNQNLNFEALEIKLKKIVGIDSLSLDILKTLNLYDKDGYYNIAGELLADENDI' A
#
# COMPACT_ATOMS: atom_id res chain seq x y z
N MET A 1 3.69 7.51 -16.65
CA MET A 1 4.62 6.61 -15.92
C MET A 1 4.17 6.54 -14.47
N LYS A 2 3.86 5.35 -13.94
CA LYS A 2 3.72 5.19 -12.49
C LYS A 2 5.10 5.40 -11.88
N LYS A 3 5.21 6.34 -10.94
CA LYS A 3 6.49 6.62 -10.28
C LYS A 3 6.67 5.64 -9.14
N LYS A 4 7.80 4.94 -9.15
CA LYS A 4 8.25 4.10 -8.04
C LYS A 4 8.52 4.99 -6.82
N SER A 5 8.08 4.55 -5.65
CA SER A 5 8.37 5.17 -4.36
C SER A 5 9.88 5.15 -4.08
N SER A 6 10.37 6.18 -3.39
CA SER A 6 11.77 6.24 -2.99
C SER A 6 12.09 5.19 -1.92
N ASN A 7 11.16 4.95 -1.00
CA ASN A 7 11.21 3.90 0.00
C ASN A 7 10.39 2.66 -0.43
N GLN A 8 10.99 1.47 -0.39
CA GLN A 8 10.31 0.21 -0.72
C GLN A 8 10.03 -0.67 0.50
N ASN A 9 10.54 -0.28 1.66
CA ASN A 9 10.28 -0.92 2.94
C ASN A 9 9.12 -0.19 3.63
N LEU A 10 7.91 -0.44 3.13
CA LEU A 10 6.68 0.23 3.58
C LEU A 10 5.80 -0.73 4.39
N ASN A 11 5.21 -0.22 5.46
CA ASN A 11 4.23 -0.91 6.29
C ASN A 11 2.85 -0.23 6.15
N PHE A 12 1.79 -1.01 6.34
CA PHE A 12 0.41 -0.58 6.08
C PHE A 12 -0.55 -1.02 7.19
N GLU A 13 -0.11 -1.05 8.45
CA GLU A 13 -0.90 -1.49 9.60
C GLU A 13 -2.15 -0.61 9.79
N ALA A 14 -2.00 0.72 9.71
CA ALA A 14 -3.13 1.64 9.84
C ALA A 14 -4.15 1.46 8.70
N LEU A 15 -3.68 1.20 7.48
CA LEU A 15 -4.54 0.92 6.32
C LEU A 15 -5.26 -0.43 6.49
N GLU A 16 -4.54 -1.48 6.92
CA GLU A 16 -5.11 -2.81 7.16
C GLU A 16 -6.21 -2.76 8.22
N ILE A 17 -5.98 -2.10 9.37
CA ILE A 17 -6.98 -1.94 10.43
C ILE A 17 -8.24 -1.24 9.89
N LYS A 18 -8.07 -0.17 9.10
CA LYS A 18 -9.19 0.57 8.51
C LYS A 18 -9.97 -0.28 7.51
N LEU A 19 -9.30 -1.03 6.65
CA LEU A 19 -9.96 -1.89 5.66
C LEU A 19 -10.67 -3.07 6.33
N LYS A 20 -10.08 -3.69 7.35
CA LYS A 20 -10.74 -4.69 8.20
C LYS A 20 -12.04 -4.14 8.78
N LYS A 21 -12.02 -2.92 9.33
CA LYS A 21 -13.18 -2.31 9.98
C LYS A 21 -14.27 -1.85 9.01
N ILE A 22 -13.90 -1.28 7.87
CA ILE A 22 -14.84 -0.60 6.95
C ILE A 22 -15.32 -1.55 5.85
N VAL A 23 -14.42 -2.34 5.29
CA VAL A 23 -14.69 -3.22 4.15
C VAL A 23 -14.93 -4.66 4.59
N GLY A 24 -14.36 -5.07 5.73
CA GLY A 24 -14.50 -6.43 6.25
C GLY A 24 -13.53 -7.44 5.63
N ILE A 25 -12.38 -7.00 5.13
CA ILE A 25 -11.33 -7.92 4.67
C ILE A 25 -10.66 -8.60 5.87
N ASP A 26 -10.19 -9.84 5.71
CA ASP A 26 -9.50 -10.58 6.79
C ASP A 26 -8.04 -10.14 6.98
N SER A 27 -7.36 -9.76 5.89
CA SER A 27 -5.99 -9.26 5.91
C SER A 27 -5.68 -8.41 4.68
N LEU A 28 -4.74 -7.49 4.82
CA LEU A 28 -4.26 -6.68 3.70
C LEU A 28 -3.25 -7.49 2.87
N SER A 29 -3.72 -8.11 1.78
CA SER A 29 -2.88 -8.92 0.90
C SER A 29 -2.20 -8.09 -0.20
N LEU A 30 -1.17 -8.66 -0.82
CA LEU A 30 -0.50 -8.06 -1.96
C LEU A 30 -1.45 -7.83 -3.15
N ASP A 31 -2.43 -8.70 -3.33
CA ASP A 31 -3.42 -8.53 -4.40
C ASP A 31 -4.35 -7.35 -4.11
N ILE A 32 -4.73 -7.13 -2.85
CA ILE A 32 -5.48 -5.92 -2.45
C ILE A 32 -4.63 -4.67 -2.67
N LEU A 33 -3.34 -4.70 -2.33
CA LEU A 33 -2.42 -3.58 -2.61
C LEU A 33 -2.31 -3.29 -4.11
N LYS A 34 -2.32 -4.31 -4.97
CA LYS A 34 -2.35 -4.15 -6.43
C LYS A 34 -3.70 -3.60 -6.91
N THR A 35 -4.82 -4.08 -6.36
CA THR A 35 -6.18 -3.59 -6.66
C THR A 35 -6.33 -2.12 -6.32
N LEU A 36 -5.77 -1.68 -5.19
CA LEU A 36 -5.70 -0.28 -4.77
C LEU A 36 -4.62 0.52 -5.51
N ASN A 37 -3.87 -0.12 -6.40
CA ASN A 37 -2.76 0.47 -7.14
C ASN A 37 -1.73 1.14 -6.22
N LEU A 38 -1.39 0.49 -5.10
CA LEU A 38 -0.31 0.86 -4.19
C LEU A 38 0.96 0.06 -4.49
N TYR A 39 0.79 -1.17 -4.99
CA TYR A 39 1.85 -2.05 -5.45
C TYR A 39 1.67 -2.34 -6.95
N ASP A 40 2.72 -2.12 -7.74
CA ASP A 40 2.67 -2.35 -9.18
C ASP A 40 2.90 -3.84 -9.54
N LYS A 41 2.40 -4.26 -10.71
CA LYS A 41 2.61 -5.61 -11.23
C LYS A 41 4.10 -5.95 -11.43
N ASP A 42 4.94 -4.93 -11.62
CA ASP A 42 6.38 -5.07 -11.82
C ASP A 42 7.16 -5.15 -10.49
N GLY A 43 6.47 -5.29 -9.35
CA GLY A 43 7.11 -5.69 -8.09
C GLY A 43 7.62 -4.52 -7.22
N TYR A 44 6.98 -3.36 -7.27
CA TYR A 44 7.39 -2.19 -6.48
C TYR A 44 6.19 -1.39 -5.94
N TYR A 45 6.39 -0.73 -4.80
CA TYR A 45 5.46 0.29 -4.31
C TYR A 45 5.62 1.58 -5.11
N ASN A 46 4.51 2.20 -5.46
CA ASN A 46 4.50 3.51 -6.10
C ASN A 46 4.32 4.64 -5.07
N ILE A 47 4.34 5.89 -5.52
CA ILE A 47 4.18 7.06 -4.64
C ILE A 47 2.88 7.01 -3.81
N ALA A 48 1.78 6.48 -4.35
CA ALA A 48 0.54 6.34 -3.58
C ALA A 48 0.69 5.31 -2.44
N GLY A 49 1.46 4.26 -2.67
CA GLY A 49 1.86 3.32 -1.62
C GLY A 49 2.66 4.01 -0.51
N GLU A 50 3.65 4.84 -0.86
CA GLU A 50 4.44 5.61 0.12
C GLU A 50 3.55 6.59 0.91
N LEU A 51 2.69 7.36 0.23
CA LEU A 51 1.76 8.30 0.88
C LEU A 51 0.78 7.64 1.86
N LEU A 52 0.45 6.36 1.66
CA LEU A 52 -0.48 5.60 2.50
C LEU A 52 0.22 4.62 3.46
N ALA A 53 1.55 4.58 3.46
CA ALA A 53 2.32 3.81 4.41
C ALA A 53 2.25 4.47 5.80
N ASP A 54 2.45 3.66 6.84
CA ASP A 54 2.45 4.14 8.23
C ASP A 54 3.55 5.19 8.47
N GLU A 55 4.68 5.03 7.79
CA GLU A 55 5.81 5.95 7.79
C GLU A 55 6.16 6.33 6.34
N ASN A 56 6.34 7.62 6.09
CA ASN A 56 6.78 8.14 4.80
C ASN A 56 7.57 9.43 4.97
N ASP A 57 8.52 9.65 4.05
CA ASP A 57 9.43 10.81 4.04
C ASP A 57 9.12 11.78 2.86
N ILE A 58 7.88 11.79 2.38
CA ILE A 58 7.44 12.62 1.25
C ILE A 58 7.31 14.10 1.64
#